data_AF-A0A484NF59-F1
#
_entry.id   AF-A0A484NF59-F1
#
_cell.length_a   1.000
_cell.length_b   1.000
_cell.length_c   1.000
_cell.angle_alpha   90.00
_cell.angle_beta   90.00
_cell.angle_gamma   90.00
#
_symmetry.space_group_name_H-M   'P 1'
#
loop_
_entity.id
_entity.type
_entity.pdbx_description
1 polymer ?
#
loop_
_entity_poly.entity_id
_entity_poly.type
_entity_poly.pdbx_seq_one_letter_code
_entity_poly.pdbx_strand_id
1 'polypeptide(L)'
;MQNDFILPGGPLCVRGGEAIVPSVIKVVEVARSRGMPIIWVVREYDPSGRDVELFRRYLYSPGKPKPTTKGSVGAELVEGLVVKEGDYKLNQIFHDSLTACHKAL
;
A
#
# COMPACT_ATOMS: atom_id res chain seq x y z
N MET A 1 4.12 0.74 -0.21
CA MET A 1 5.14 -0.22 -0.69
C MET A 1 4.57 -1.63 -0.64
N GLN A 2 3.49 -1.90 -1.39
CA GLN A 2 2.78 -3.19 -1.37
C GLN A 2 3.17 -4.06 -2.56
N ASN A 3 3.04 -5.38 -2.43
CA ASN A 3 3.48 -6.37 -3.42
C ASN A 3 2.96 -6.08 -4.83
N ASP A 4 1.67 -5.76 -5.00
CA ASP A 4 1.07 -5.50 -6.31
C ASP A 4 1.66 -4.29 -7.06
N PHE A 5 2.33 -3.39 -6.36
CA PHE A 5 3.01 -2.22 -6.93
C PHE A 5 4.51 -2.42 -7.15
N ILE A 6 5.13 -3.39 -6.47
CA ILE A 6 6.60 -3.46 -6.37
C ILE A 6 7.14 -4.73 -7.02
N LEU A 7 6.49 -5.88 -6.81
CA LEU A 7 7.00 -7.15 -7.32
C LEU A 7 6.79 -7.25 -8.83
N PRO A 8 7.79 -7.78 -9.58
CA PRO A 8 7.63 -8.06 -11.00
C PRO A 8 6.41 -8.92 -11.29
N GLY A 9 5.64 -8.56 -12.31
CA GLY A 9 4.40 -9.26 -12.66
C GLY A 9 3.18 -8.87 -11.81
N GLY A 10 3.36 -7.99 -10.82
CA GLY A 10 2.24 -7.40 -10.08
C GLY A 10 1.28 -6.63 -11.01
N PRO A 11 -0.04 -6.69 -10.76
CA PRO A 11 -1.06 -6.10 -11.63
C PRO A 11 -0.94 -4.58 -11.79
N LEU A 12 -0.27 -3.91 -10.86
CA LEU A 12 -0.02 -2.47 -10.86
C LEU A 12 1.49 -2.17 -10.67
N CYS A 13 2.36 -3.08 -11.11
CA CYS A 13 3.81 -2.96 -10.92
C CYS A 13 4.36 -1.63 -11.45
N VAL A 14 5.04 -0.87 -10.58
CA VAL A 14 5.69 0.40 -10.90
C VAL A 14 7.15 0.11 -11.25
N ARG A 15 7.55 0.53 -12.46
CA ARG A 15 8.94 0.35 -12.91
C ARG A 15 9.92 1.01 -11.94
N GLY A 16 10.94 0.25 -11.53
CA GLY A 16 11.96 0.70 -10.59
C GLY A 16 11.56 0.62 -9.11
N GLY A 17 10.33 0.21 -8.80
CA GLY A 17 9.85 0.08 -7.42
C GLY A 17 10.66 -0.91 -6.59
N GLU A 18 11.04 -2.06 -7.17
CA GLU A 18 11.83 -3.08 -6.49
C GLU A 18 13.24 -2.57 -6.14
N ALA A 19 13.88 -1.82 -7.04
CA ALA A 19 15.24 -1.32 -6.87
C ALA A 19 15.40 -0.37 -5.67
N ILE A 20 14.32 0.30 -5.24
CA ILE A 20 14.37 1.24 -4.12
C ILE A 20 14.11 0.57 -2.76
N VAL A 21 13.62 -0.68 -2.72
CA VAL A 21 13.22 -1.36 -1.47
C VAL A 21 14.36 -1.40 -0.43
N PRO A 22 15.61 -1.75 -0.77
CA PRO A 22 16.71 -1.77 0.21
C PRO A 22 16.98 -0.39 0.84
N SER A 23 16.79 0.70 0.07
CA SER A 23 16.96 2.05 0.57
C SER A 23 15.84 2.46 1.52
N VAL A 24 14.59 2.07 1.19
CA VAL A 24 13.43 2.33 2.05
C VAL A 24 13.57 1.60 3.39
N ILE A 25 14.01 0.33 3.39
CA ILE A 25 14.26 -0.43 4.63
C ILE A 25 15.24 0.33 5.54
N LYS A 26 16.38 0.77 4.99
CA LYS A 26 17.39 1.53 5.75
C LYS A 26 16.82 2.82 6.34
N VAL A 27 16.01 3.57 5.58
CA VAL A 27 15.39 4.81 6.08
C VAL A 27 14.41 4.52 7.21
N VAL A 28 13.61 3.46 7.10
CA VAL A 28 12.68 3.02 8.15
C VAL A 28 13.43 2.64 9.42
N GLU A 29 14.54 1.92 9.31
CA GLU A 29 15.39 1.55 10.46
C GLU A 29 15.97 2.79 11.16
N VAL A 30 16.50 3.74 10.40
CA VAL A 30 17.04 5.00 10.94
C VAL A 30 15.94 5.86 11.58
N ALA A 31 14.74 5.92 10.99
CA ALA A 31 13.60 6.63 11.57
C ALA A 31 13.24 6.04 12.94
N ARG A 32 13.16 4.71 13.04
CA ARG A 32 12.90 4.01 14.31
C ARG A 32 13.98 4.28 15.35
N SER A 33 15.25 4.20 14.97
CA SER A 33 16.36 4.44 15.91
C SER A 33 16.38 5.86 16.47
N ARG A 34 15.71 6.79 15.79
CA ARG A 34 15.56 8.20 16.20
C ARG A 34 14.22 8.49 16.88
N GLY A 35 13.39 7.48 17.12
CA GLY A 35 12.06 7.66 17.70
C GLY A 35 11.09 8.44 16.81
N MET A 36 11.33 8.49 15.49
CA MET A 36 10.42 9.16 14.56
C MET A 36 9.20 8.28 14.27
N PRO A 37 8.00 8.87 14.17
CA PRO A 37 6.80 8.11 13.83
C PRO A 37 6.88 7.62 12.38
N ILE A 38 6.45 6.38 12.17
CA ILE A 38 6.30 5.79 10.82
C ILE A 38 4.82 5.63 10.52
N ILE A 39 4.43 6.09 9.33
CA ILE A 39 3.06 5.95 8.83
C ILE A 39 3.10 5.11 7.55
N TRP A 40 2.49 3.93 7.62
CA TRP A 40 2.30 3.03 6.49
C TRP A 40 1.00 3.36 5.78
N VAL A 41 1.14 4.09 4.68
CA VAL A 41 0.01 4.35 3.78
C VAL A 41 -0.15 3.17 2.83
N VAL A 42 -1.27 2.47 2.95
CA VAL A 42 -1.59 1.28 2.15
C VAL A 42 -2.94 1.40 1.47
N ARG A 43 -3.19 0.55 0.48
CA ARG A 43 -4.50 0.36 -0.14
C ARG A 43 -5.02 -1.02 0.21
N GLU A 44 -6.20 -1.10 0.78
CA GLU A 44 -6.88 -2.36 1.06
C GLU A 44 -8.34 -2.20 0.62
N TYR A 45 -8.64 -2.61 -0.60
CA TYR A 45 -9.96 -2.45 -1.21
C TYR A 45 -10.88 -3.63 -0.92
N ASP A 46 -12.18 -3.36 -0.94
CA ASP A 46 -13.22 -4.39 -0.92
C ASP A 46 -13.12 -5.26 -2.19
N PRO A 47 -13.25 -6.61 -2.09
CA PRO A 47 -13.19 -7.52 -3.23
C PRO A 47 -14.21 -7.25 -4.37
N SER A 48 -15.27 -6.49 -4.07
CA SER A 48 -16.28 -6.01 -5.02
C SER A 48 -15.89 -4.70 -5.73
N GLY A 49 -14.83 -4.02 -5.28
CA GLY A 49 -14.34 -2.77 -5.84
C GLY A 49 -15.21 -1.54 -5.57
N ARG A 50 -16.11 -1.61 -4.58
CA ARG A 50 -17.04 -0.51 -4.24
C ARG A 50 -16.34 0.76 -3.76
N ASP A 51 -15.22 0.60 -3.08
CA ASP A 51 -14.36 1.65 -2.54
C ASP A 51 -13.23 2.06 -3.51
N VAL A 52 -13.10 1.40 -4.65
CA VAL A 52 -12.05 1.71 -5.63
C VAL A 52 -12.39 2.99 -6.42
N GLU A 53 -11.36 3.76 -6.78
CA GLU A 53 -11.52 4.92 -7.66
C GLU A 53 -12.23 4.54 -8.97
N LEU A 54 -13.09 5.42 -9.48
CA LEU A 54 -13.98 5.11 -10.61
C LEU A 54 -13.24 4.51 -11.81
N PHE A 55 -12.09 5.09 -12.16
CA PHE A 55 -11.27 4.66 -13.30
C PHE A 55 -10.49 3.35 -13.04
N ARG A 56 -10.50 2.80 -11.82
CA ARG A 56 -9.88 1.50 -11.46
C ARG A 56 -10.91 0.40 -11.20
N ARG A 57 -12.20 0.72 -11.09
CA ARG A 57 -13.28 -0.27 -10.84
C ARG A 57 -13.31 -1.42 -11.83
N TYR A 58 -12.91 -1.20 -13.08
CA TYR A 58 -12.85 -2.23 -14.11
C TYR A 58 -11.88 -3.38 -13.78
N LEU A 59 -10.94 -3.17 -12.84
CA LEU A 59 -10.01 -4.19 -12.35
C LEU A 59 -10.64 -5.15 -11.33
N TYR A 60 -11.89 -4.92 -10.93
CA TYR A 60 -12.57 -5.69 -9.87
C TYR A 60 -13.75 -6.54 -10.36
N SER A 61 -13.98 -6.58 -11.68
CA SER A 61 -14.93 -7.51 -12.29
C SER A 61 -14.49 -8.98 -12.12
N PRO A 62 -15.41 -9.96 -12.28
CA PRO A 62 -15.04 -11.38 -12.27
C PRO A 62 -13.89 -11.70 -13.24
N GLY A 63 -12.91 -12.48 -12.78
CA GLY A 63 -11.72 -12.87 -13.56
C GLY A 63 -10.64 -11.78 -13.70
N LYS A 64 -10.81 -10.62 -13.08
CA LYS A 64 -9.80 -9.54 -13.06
C LYS A 64 -8.86 -9.67 -11.85
N PRO A 65 -7.67 -9.04 -11.90
CA PRO A 65 -6.64 -9.22 -10.88
C PRO A 65 -7.02 -8.69 -9.48
N LYS A 66 -7.97 -7.75 -9.37
CA LYS A 66 -8.42 -7.19 -8.08
C LYS A 66 -7.25 -6.75 -7.18
N PRO A 67 -6.41 -5.82 -7.67
CA PRO A 67 -5.19 -5.44 -6.97
C PRO A 67 -5.48 -4.94 -5.55
N THR A 68 -4.55 -5.17 -4.64
CA THR A 68 -4.59 -4.71 -3.26
C THR A 68 -5.93 -4.98 -2.57
N THR A 69 -6.53 -6.14 -2.85
CA THR A 69 -7.73 -6.61 -2.17
C THR A 69 -7.40 -6.89 -0.72
N LYS A 70 -8.25 -6.45 0.20
CA LYS A 70 -8.07 -6.67 1.65
C LYS A 70 -7.80 -8.15 1.95
N GLY A 71 -6.69 -8.44 2.62
CA GLY A 71 -6.27 -9.80 3.00
C GLY A 71 -5.61 -10.61 1.88
N SER A 72 -5.39 -10.04 0.70
CA SER A 72 -4.60 -10.68 -0.36
C SER A 72 -3.10 -10.45 -0.17
N VAL A 73 -2.28 -11.38 -0.66
CA VAL A 73 -0.81 -11.25 -0.72
C VAL A 73 -0.39 -9.97 -1.45
N GLY A 74 -1.12 -9.58 -2.50
CA GLY A 74 -0.89 -8.36 -3.25
C GLY A 74 -1.03 -7.07 -2.43
N ALA A 75 -1.86 -7.09 -1.38
CA ALA A 75 -2.07 -5.99 -0.45
C ALA A 75 -1.05 -5.93 0.69
N GLU A 76 -0.23 -6.96 0.88
CA GLU A 76 0.80 -6.95 1.91
C GLU A 76 1.96 -6.03 1.52
N LEU A 77 2.68 -5.52 2.52
CA LEU A 77 3.94 -4.82 2.28
C LEU A 77 4.97 -5.80 1.70
N VAL A 78 5.89 -5.28 0.90
CA VAL A 78 7.02 -6.08 0.40
C VAL A 78 7.90 -6.60 1.52
N GLU A 79 8.57 -7.72 1.26
CA GLU A 79 9.50 -8.34 2.20
C GLU A 79 10.52 -7.34 2.76
N GLY A 80 10.79 -7.45 4.05
CA GLY A 80 11.67 -6.53 4.79
C GLY A 80 10.98 -5.27 5.32
N LEU A 81 9.79 -4.91 4.83
CA LEU A 81 8.98 -3.82 5.39
C LEU A 81 7.85 -4.40 6.26
N VAL A 82 8.01 -4.27 7.57
CA VAL A 82 7.04 -4.78 8.55
C VAL A 82 6.53 -3.63 9.41
N VAL A 83 5.21 -3.57 9.60
CA VAL A 83 4.57 -2.67 10.57
C VAL A 83 4.91 -3.16 11.97
N LYS A 84 5.57 -2.32 12.78
CA LYS A 84 5.93 -2.64 14.17
C LYS A 84 5.02 -1.92 15.15
N GLU A 85 5.06 -2.33 16.41
CA GLU A 85 4.39 -1.62 17.49
C GLU A 85 4.85 -0.16 17.55
N GLY A 86 3.90 0.77 17.69
CA GLY A 86 4.14 2.21 17.63
C GLY A 86 4.10 2.83 16.23
N ASP A 87 4.11 2.01 15.15
CA ASP A 87 3.84 2.51 13.80
C ASP A 87 2.34 2.73 13.59
N TYR A 88 1.99 3.62 12.67
CA TYR A 88 0.61 3.85 12.23
C TYR A 88 0.38 3.22 10.87
N LYS A 89 -0.78 2.57 10.68
CA LYS A 89 -1.22 2.08 9.36
C LYS A 89 -2.46 2.85 8.93
N LEU A 90 -2.38 3.51 7.79
CA LEU A 90 -3.47 4.27 7.20
C LEU A 90 -3.93 3.58 5.91
N ASN A 91 -5.18 3.13 5.86
CA ASN A 91 -5.78 2.65 4.63
C ASN A 91 -6.32 3.84 3.82
N GLN A 92 -5.69 4.10 2.69
CA GLN A 92 -6.02 5.21 1.81
C GLN A 92 -6.80 4.70 0.59
N ILE A 93 -8.04 5.18 0.47
CA ILE A 93 -8.98 4.73 -0.56
C ILE A 93 -8.83 5.55 -1.86
N PHE A 94 -8.44 6.81 -1.76
CA PHE A 94 -8.29 7.73 -2.90
C PHE A 94 -6.84 8.18 -3.06
N HIS A 95 -6.40 8.55 -4.25
CA HIS A 95 -5.00 8.91 -4.52
C HIS A 95 -4.42 10.07 -3.68
N ASP A 96 -5.25 10.96 -3.15
CA ASP A 96 -4.79 12.02 -2.24
C ASP A 96 -4.87 11.59 -0.77
N SER A 97 -3.73 11.62 -0.07
CA SER A 97 -3.60 11.25 1.34
C SER A 97 -4.24 12.29 2.28
N LEU A 98 -4.33 13.55 1.85
CA LEU A 98 -4.90 14.64 2.65
C LEU A 98 -6.43 14.63 2.63
N THR A 99 -7.04 14.25 1.51
CA THR A 99 -8.51 14.12 1.40
C THR A 99 -9.08 13.06 2.36
N ALA A 100 -8.31 12.01 2.69
CA ALA A 100 -8.73 11.00 3.66
C ALA A 100 -8.63 11.49 5.11
N CYS A 101 -7.62 12.31 5.42
CA CYS A 101 -7.39 12.82 6.77
C CYS A 101 -8.47 13.84 7.20
N HIS A 102 -9.02 14.62 6.27
CA HIS A 102 -10.06 15.62 6.56
C HIS A 102 -11.45 15.04 6.86
N LYS A 103 -11.67 13.74 6.63
CA LYS A 103 -12.93 13.04 6.96
C LYS A 103 -12.85 12.19 8.23
N ALA A 104 -11.67 12.17 8.88
CA ALA A 104 -11.41 11.38 10.08
C ALA A 104 -11.22 12.25 11.35
N LEU A 105 -11.46 13.57 11.23
CA LEU A 105 -11.60 14.54 12.32
C LEU A 105 -13.03 15.12 12.28
#